data_AF-D1VRS6-F1
#
_entry.id   AF-D1VRS6-F1
#
_cell.length_a   1.000
_cell.length_b   1.000
_cell.length_c   1.000
_cell.angle_alpha   90.00
_cell.angle_beta   90.00
_cell.angle_gamma   90.00
#
_symmetry.space_group_name_H-M   'P 1'
#
loop_
_entity.id
_entity.type
_entity.pdbx_description
1 polymer ?
#
loop_
_entity_poly.entity_id
_entity_poly.type
_entity_poly.pdbx_seq_one_letter_code
_entity_poly.pdbx_strand_id
1 'polypeptide(L)'
;MKYILITNSNNKVLIFREGDNEHLNKFLNTENKHITEDNYFTEEEWKKFDLYRHSANCSKSDEDFEEYCKMAKRVGLPKPERDSTIRPLHEYGKNAYRDKNGKWRMKINKQII
;
A
#
# COMPACT_ATOMS: atom_id res chain seq x y z
N MET A 1 -18.75 -5.14 9.65
CA MET A 1 -17.54 -5.98 9.62
C MET A 1 -16.32 -5.07 9.55
N LYS A 2 -15.30 -5.28 10.36
CA LYS A 2 -14.04 -4.52 10.29
C LYS A 2 -12.91 -5.38 9.75
N TYR A 3 -11.90 -4.70 9.24
CA TYR A 3 -10.70 -5.27 8.67
C TYR A 3 -9.48 -4.66 9.36
N ILE A 4 -8.41 -5.43 9.47
CA ILE A 4 -7.13 -4.97 9.96
C ILE A 4 -6.17 -4.95 8.77
N LEU A 5 -5.71 -3.76 8.41
CA LEU A 5 -4.78 -3.55 7.32
C LEU A 5 -3.40 -3.21 7.89
N ILE A 6 -2.39 -3.97 7.48
CA ILE A 6 -1.01 -3.78 7.93
C ILE A 6 -0.02 -4.17 6.83
N THR A 7 1.09 -3.45 6.75
CA THR A 7 2.20 -3.76 5.85
C THR A 7 3.19 -4.74 6.44
N ASN A 8 3.78 -5.59 5.60
CA ASN A 8 4.98 -6.33 5.96
C ASN A 8 6.27 -5.52 5.69
N SER A 9 7.42 -6.09 6.02
CA SER A 9 8.76 -5.54 5.75
C SER A 9 9.07 -5.22 4.28
N ASN A 10 8.30 -5.77 3.34
CA ASN A 10 8.43 -5.51 1.90
C ASN A 10 7.38 -4.50 1.39
N ASN A 11 6.73 -3.75 2.28
CA ASN A 11 5.64 -2.82 1.98
C ASN A 11 4.42 -3.48 1.29
N LYS A 12 4.26 -4.81 1.36
CA LYS A 12 3.03 -5.46 0.90
C LYS A 12 1.96 -5.28 1.96
N VAL A 13 0.76 -4.91 1.53
CA VAL A 13 -0.40 -4.79 2.44
C VAL A 13 -1.05 -6.15 2.61
N LEU A 14 -1.26 -6.55 3.86
CA LEU A 14 -2.05 -7.70 4.24
C LEU A 14 -3.35 -7.22 4.87
N ILE A 15 -4.42 -7.99 4.64
CA ILE A 15 -5.77 -7.70 5.10
C ILE A 15 -6.22 -8.90 5.93
N PHE A 16 -6.58 -8.65 7.18
CA PHE A 16 -7.16 -9.64 8.08
C PHE A 16 -8.59 -9.24 8.38
N ARG A 17 -9.50 -10.22 8.49
CA ARG A 17 -10.83 -9.97 9.02
C ARG A 17 -10.74 -9.88 10.53
N GLU A 18 -11.45 -8.94 11.14
CA GLU A 18 -11.58 -8.88 12.59
C GLU A 18 -12.12 -10.21 13.13
N GLY A 19 -11.40 -10.81 14.08
CA GLY A 19 -11.69 -12.14 14.63
C GLY A 19 -10.82 -13.29 14.11
N ASP A 20 -10.10 -13.11 12.99
CA ASP A 20 -9.10 -14.09 12.51
C ASP A 20 -7.75 -13.91 13.23
N ASN A 21 -7.74 -14.23 14.52
CA ASN A 21 -6.63 -13.93 15.41
C ASN A 21 -5.41 -14.84 15.19
N GLU A 22 -5.59 -16.07 14.71
CA GLU A 22 -4.48 -17.02 14.56
C GLU A 22 -3.48 -16.55 13.50
N HIS A 23 -3.98 -16.27 12.28
CA HIS A 23 -3.15 -15.79 11.18
C HIS A 23 -2.55 -14.41 11.47
N LEU A 24 -3.35 -13.52 12.06
CA LEU A 24 -2.89 -12.19 12.45
C LEU A 24 -1.76 -12.28 13.48
N ASN A 25 -1.94 -13.01 14.58
CA ASN A 25 -0.91 -13.12 15.63
C ASN A 25 0.37 -13.78 15.10
N LYS A 26 0.24 -14.81 14.26
CA LYS A 26 1.40 -15.42 13.59
C LYS A 26 2.15 -14.41 12.73
N PHE A 27 1.43 -13.61 11.95
CA PHE A 27 2.01 -12.55 11.14
C PHE A 27 2.73 -11.49 12.00
N LEU A 28 2.06 -10.97 13.02
CA LEU A 28 2.59 -9.93 13.91
C LEU A 28 3.88 -10.39 14.61
N ASN A 29 3.91 -11.64 15.10
CA ASN A 29 5.11 -12.22 15.70
C ASN A 29 6.24 -12.40 14.68
N THR A 30 5.92 -12.87 13.47
CA THR A 30 6.91 -13.12 12.41
C THR A 30 7.56 -11.83 11.91
N GLU A 31 6.77 -10.78 11.70
CA GLU A 31 7.25 -9.48 11.23
C GLU A 31 7.72 -8.55 12.36
N ASN A 32 7.62 -8.99 13.63
CA ASN A 32 7.85 -8.18 14.83
C ASN A 32 7.10 -6.84 14.77
N LYS A 33 5.79 -6.91 14.54
CA LYS A 33 4.89 -5.76 14.36
C LYS A 33 3.80 -5.74 15.41
N HIS A 34 3.31 -4.54 15.68
CA HIS A 34 2.12 -4.31 16.50
C HIS A 34 1.09 -3.54 15.68
N ILE A 35 -0.18 -3.82 15.93
CA ILE A 35 -1.30 -3.04 15.38
C ILE A 35 -1.77 -2.02 16.42
N THR A 36 -2.36 -0.94 15.93
CA THR A 36 -3.01 0.10 16.72
C THR A 36 -4.43 0.33 16.18
N GLU A 37 -5.21 1.20 16.82
CA GLU A 37 -6.54 1.58 16.33
C GLU A 37 -6.51 2.11 14.88
N ASP A 38 -5.41 2.74 14.46
CA ASP A 38 -5.23 3.24 13.09
C ASP A 38 -5.29 2.13 12.04
N ASN A 39 -4.93 0.89 12.40
CA ASN A 39 -4.92 -0.26 11.50
C ASN A 39 -6.31 -0.85 11.25
N TYR A 40 -7.33 -0.42 11.98
CA TYR A 40 -8.70 -0.88 11.79
C TYR A 40 -9.40 -0.06 10.71
N PHE A 41 -10.03 -0.76 9.78
CA PHE A 41 -10.76 -0.20 8.65
C PHE A 41 -12.18 -0.76 8.66
N THR A 42 -13.16 0.12 8.46
CA THR A 42 -14.49 -0.30 8.03
C THR A 42 -14.44 -0.89 6.63
N GLU A 43 -15.49 -1.61 6.23
CA GLU A 43 -15.59 -2.16 4.88
C GLU A 43 -15.53 -1.07 3.79
N GLU A 44 -16.14 0.09 4.04
CA GLU A 44 -16.11 1.24 3.14
C GLU A 44 -14.70 1.81 3.00
N GLU A 45 -14.00 2.07 4.12
CA GLU A 45 -12.62 2.55 4.08
C GLU A 45 -11.68 1.56 3.39
N TRP A 46 -11.86 0.25 3.64
CA TRP A 46 -11.06 -0.78 2.98
C TRP A 46 -11.27 -0.76 1.45
N LYS A 47 -12.52 -0.74 0.98
CA LYS A 47 -12.82 -0.66 -0.46
C LYS A 47 -12.26 0.61 -1.08
N LYS A 48 -12.34 1.73 -0.38
CA LYS A 48 -11.79 3.02 -0.83
C LYS A 48 -10.26 2.99 -0.90
N PHE A 49 -9.61 2.44 0.11
CA PHE A 49 -8.16 2.23 0.09
C PHE A 49 -7.72 1.34 -1.07
N ASP A 50 -8.44 0.24 -1.32
CA ASP A 50 -8.14 -0.68 -2.42
C ASP A 50 -8.25 0.02 -3.79
N LEU A 51 -9.32 0.80 -3.99
CA LEU A 51 -9.50 1.62 -5.19
C LEU A 51 -8.34 2.61 -5.39
N TYR A 52 -7.96 3.34 -4.35
CA TYR A 52 -6.87 4.30 -4.42
C TYR A 52 -5.51 3.63 -4.68
N ARG A 53 -5.23 2.50 -4.03
CA ARG A 53 -3.99 1.73 -4.20
C ARG A 53 -3.82 1.22 -5.63
N HIS A 54 -4.92 0.91 -6.32
CA HIS A 54 -4.91 0.42 -7.71
C HIS A 54 -5.15 1.51 -8.77
N SER A 55 -5.25 2.77 -8.35
CA SER A 55 -5.32 3.95 -9.22
C SER A 55 -3.97 4.65 -9.29
N ALA A 56 -3.59 5.22 -10.44
CA ALA A 56 -2.34 5.97 -10.53
C ALA A 56 -2.42 7.19 -9.60
N ASN A 57 -1.32 7.58 -8.97
CA ASN A 57 -1.35 8.73 -8.06
C ASN A 57 -1.45 10.05 -8.84
N CYS A 58 -0.84 10.09 -10.02
CA CYS A 58 -0.88 11.26 -10.89
C CYS A 58 -2.28 11.56 -11.45
N SER A 59 -3.21 10.60 -11.39
CA SER A 59 -4.59 10.77 -11.88
C SER A 59 -5.59 11.05 -10.77
N LYS A 60 -5.18 11.01 -9.49
CA LYS A 60 -6.06 11.35 -8.36
C LYS A 60 -6.23 12.87 -8.27
N SER A 61 -7.41 13.32 -7.83
CA SER A 61 -7.57 14.69 -7.35
C SER A 61 -6.64 14.94 -6.16
N ASP A 62 -6.43 16.21 -5.81
CA ASP A 62 -5.61 16.56 -4.64
C ASP A 62 -6.21 15.99 -3.34
N GLU A 63 -7.54 16.06 -3.22
CA GLU A 63 -8.31 15.55 -2.09
C GLU A 63 -8.19 14.02 -1.97
N ASP A 64 -8.42 13.29 -3.07
CA ASP A 64 -8.28 11.82 -3.11
C ASP A 64 -6.86 11.38 -2.78
N PHE A 65 -5.86 12.13 -3.27
CA PHE A 65 -4.46 11.82 -3.00
C PHE A 65 -4.08 12.08 -1.54
N GLU A 66 -4.55 13.18 -0.95
CA GLU A 66 -4.31 13.49 0.46
C GLU A 66 -4.97 12.45 1.37
N GLU A 67 -6.21 12.06 1.05
CA GLU A 67 -6.91 11.00 1.76
C GLU A 67 -6.16 9.67 1.64
N TYR A 68 -5.71 9.31 0.43
CA TYR A 68 -4.90 8.12 0.23
C TYR A 68 -3.59 8.16 1.05
N CYS A 69 -2.93 9.32 1.15
CA CYS A 69 -1.74 9.47 1.99
C CYS A 69 -2.03 9.20 3.48
N LYS A 70 -3.18 9.68 3.98
CA LYS A 70 -3.62 9.43 5.37
C LYS A 70 -3.88 7.93 5.60
N MET A 71 -4.57 7.27 4.66
CA MET A 71 -4.80 5.82 4.74
C MET A 71 -3.51 5.01 4.61
N ALA A 72 -2.61 5.36 3.69
CA ALA A 72 -1.32 4.69 3.52
C ALA A 72 -0.48 4.74 4.80
N LYS A 73 -0.46 5.89 5.47
CA LYS A 73 0.21 6.06 6.77
C LYS A 73 -0.36 5.13 7.83
N ARG A 74 -1.69 5.04 7.97
CA ARG A 74 -2.37 4.13 8.91
C ARG A 74 -1.94 2.67 8.74
N VAL A 75 -1.73 2.24 7.49
CA VAL A 75 -1.34 0.87 7.14
C VAL A 75 0.19 0.63 7.26
N GLY A 76 0.96 1.68 7.54
CA GLY A 76 2.42 1.63 7.67
C GLY A 76 3.18 1.67 6.34
N LEU A 77 2.53 2.13 5.26
CA LEU A 77 3.19 2.33 3.98
C LEU A 77 4.05 3.61 3.98
N PRO A 78 5.11 3.65 3.16
CA PRO A 78 5.79 4.91 2.86
C PRO A 78 4.82 5.89 2.20
N LYS A 79 5.10 7.20 2.35
CA LYS A 79 4.30 8.25 1.71
C LYS A 79 4.20 7.99 0.20
N PRO A 80 2.98 7.92 -0.37
CA PRO A 80 2.82 7.75 -1.81
C PRO A 80 3.49 8.86 -2.63
N GLU A 81 4.06 8.49 -3.78
CA GLU A 81 4.66 9.43 -4.73
C GLU A 81 3.57 10.05 -5.62
N ARG A 82 3.38 11.38 -5.57
CA ARG A 82 2.22 12.04 -6.20
C ARG A 82 2.15 11.85 -7.71
N ASP A 83 3.27 11.95 -8.38
CA ASP A 83 3.36 11.89 -9.85
C ASP A 83 3.62 10.46 -10.38
N SER A 84 3.54 9.44 -9.51
CA SER A 84 3.69 8.06 -9.93
C SER A 84 2.51 7.59 -10.79
N THR A 85 2.86 7.04 -11.96
CA THR A 85 1.97 6.29 -12.84
C THR A 85 1.90 4.80 -12.49
N ILE A 86 2.85 4.31 -11.67
CA ILE A 86 2.99 2.90 -11.27
C ILE A 86 2.08 2.60 -10.09
N ARG A 87 1.39 1.45 -10.16
CA ARG A 87 0.34 1.02 -9.23
C ARG A 87 0.59 -0.40 -8.71
N PRO A 88 0.69 -0.62 -7.41
CA PRO A 88 1.19 0.32 -6.40
C PRO A 88 2.72 0.43 -6.45
N LEU A 89 3.27 1.65 -6.54
CA LEU A 89 4.72 1.86 -6.63
C LEU A 89 5.53 1.23 -5.48
N HIS A 90 5.03 1.29 -4.24
CA HIS A 90 5.76 0.85 -3.05
C HIS A 90 6.12 -0.65 -3.07
N GLU A 91 5.37 -1.48 -3.80
CA GLU A 91 5.67 -2.92 -3.95
C GLU A 91 6.73 -3.18 -5.03
N TYR A 92 6.93 -2.22 -5.92
CA TYR A 92 7.88 -2.30 -7.03
C TYR A 92 9.12 -1.44 -6.81
N GLY A 93 9.34 -0.84 -5.63
CA GLY A 93 10.43 0.12 -5.42
C GLY A 93 11.81 -0.38 -5.86
N LYS A 94 12.11 -1.68 -5.67
CA LYS A 94 13.37 -2.31 -6.13
C LYS A 94 13.48 -2.39 -7.67
N ASN A 95 12.33 -2.47 -8.34
CA ASN A 95 12.16 -2.61 -9.78
C ASN A 95 11.68 -1.33 -10.46
N ALA A 96 11.59 -0.20 -9.75
CA ALA A 96 11.17 1.09 -10.28
C ALA A 96 12.30 2.10 -10.20
N TYR A 97 12.32 3.08 -11.11
CA TYR A 97 13.30 4.16 -11.14
C TYR A 97 12.70 5.43 -11.77
N ARG A 98 13.32 6.58 -11.55
CA ARG A 98 13.01 7.84 -12.24
C ARG A 98 13.84 7.93 -13.52
N ASP A 99 13.19 8.15 -14.67
CA ASP A 99 13.90 8.42 -15.93
C ASP A 99 14.50 9.83 -15.96
N LYS A 100 15.23 10.16 -17.03
CA LYS A 100 15.85 11.48 -17.23
C LYS A 100 14.88 12.66 -17.23
N ASN A 101 13.58 12.40 -17.40
CA ASN A 101 12.52 13.41 -17.35
C ASN A 101 11.80 13.41 -15.99
N GLY A 102 12.35 12.70 -15.00
CA GLY A 102 11.75 12.54 -13.69
C GLY A 102 10.51 11.67 -13.67
N LYS A 103 10.19 10.86 -14.71
CA LYS A 103 9.00 9.98 -14.66
C LYS A 103 9.34 8.62 -14.06
N TRP A 104 8.44 8.09 -13.22
CA TRP A 104 8.56 6.71 -12.72
C TRP A 104 8.42 5.69 -13.85
N ARG A 105 9.38 4.77 -13.93
CA ARG A 105 9.46 3.66 -14.90
C ARG A 105 9.75 2.35 -14.19
N MET A 106 9.25 1.25 -14.75
CA MET A 106 9.64 -0.09 -14.37
C MET A 106 10.95 -0.46 -15.07
N LYS A 107 11.88 -1.08 -14.33
CA LYS A 107 13.03 -1.77 -14.91
C LYS A 107 12.45 -2.91 -15.74
N ILE A 108 12.60 -2.83 -17.06
CA ILE A 108 12.26 -3.93 -17.95
C ILE A 108 13.33 -4.99 -17.71
N ASN A 109 13.00 -6.04 -16.95
CA ASN A 109 13.78 -7.27 -17.06
C ASN A 109 13.52 -7.77 -18.48
N LYS A 110 14.51 -7.64 -19.37
CA LYS A 110 14.52 -8.45 -20.59
C LYS A 110 14.57 -9.90 -20.14
N GLN A 111 13.41 -10.51 -19.91
CA GLN A 111 13.29 -11.94 -20.14
C GLN A 111 13.50 -12.10 -21.64
N ILE A 112 14.72 -12.52 -21.99
CA ILE A 112 14.97 -13.13 -23.29
C ILE A 112 14.04 -14.35 -23.28
N ILE A 113 12.97 -14.25 -24.06
CA ILE A 113 12.10 -15.39 -24.40
C ILE A 113 12.89 -16.27 -25.36
#